data_AF-A0A7Y4YA77-F1
#
_entry.id   AF-A0A7Y4YA77-F1
#
_cell.length_a   1.000
_cell.length_b   1.000
_cell.length_c   1.000
_cell.angle_alpha   90.00
_cell.angle_beta   90.00
_cell.angle_gamma   90.00
#
_symmetry.space_group_name_H-M   'P 1'
#
loop_
_entity.id
_entity.type
_entity.pdbx_description
1 polymer ?
#
loop_
_entity_poly.entity_id
_entity_poly.type
_entity_poly.pdbx_seq_one_letter_code
_entity_poly.pdbx_strand_id
1 'polypeptide(L)'
;MQPYKYILLKPDYYTFTTIGGTEYHCYFYTSEEIFSDYPSLSKKVFGFNIGLKDNVSLQKGLDKRIAATVVTILKNFIDEKKNAVIYICDNSDGREKARYHKFSHWFRQYNDGSIIQLKGVVRAGGTNILNALLIHKENKYLNDFIEAYEILTGAYTKPDDDELQNILNDPEW
;
A
#
# COMPACT_ATOMS: atom_id res chain seq x y z
N MET A 1 -13.35 17.33 -3.21
CA MET A 1 -12.81 17.28 -4.60
C MET A 1 -13.39 16.04 -5.26
N GLN A 2 -13.98 16.15 -6.45
CA GLN A 2 -14.60 14.99 -7.11
C GLN A 2 -13.54 14.16 -7.87
N PRO A 3 -13.44 12.84 -7.64
CA PRO A 3 -12.55 11.97 -8.41
C PRO A 3 -12.96 11.93 -9.90
N TYR A 4 -12.06 11.46 -10.75
CA TYR A 4 -12.40 11.05 -12.10
C TYR A 4 -13.34 9.84 -12.05
N LYS A 5 -14.20 9.73 -13.07
CA LYS A 5 -14.88 8.46 -13.31
C LYS A 5 -13.82 7.45 -13.75
N TYR A 6 -13.81 6.29 -13.12
CA TYR A 6 -12.93 5.18 -13.45
C TYR A 6 -13.76 3.97 -13.89
N ILE A 7 -13.14 3.08 -14.64
CA ILE A 7 -13.74 1.86 -15.17
C ILE A 7 -12.97 0.67 -14.58
N LEU A 8 -13.70 -0.35 -14.13
CA LEU A 8 -13.12 -1.65 -13.78
C LEU A 8 -13.07 -2.51 -15.06
N LEU A 9 -11.88 -2.73 -15.62
CA LEU A 9 -11.73 -3.47 -16.89
C LEU A 9 -11.71 -4.99 -16.68
N LYS A 10 -11.13 -5.43 -15.57
CA LYS A 10 -11.04 -6.83 -15.12
C LYS A 10 -10.90 -6.82 -13.59
N PRO A 11 -11.06 -7.97 -12.90
CA PRO A 11 -10.82 -8.01 -11.46
C PRO A 11 -9.50 -7.32 -11.13
N ASP A 12 -9.56 -6.43 -10.15
CA ASP A 12 -8.40 -5.76 -9.58
C ASP A 12 -7.64 -4.84 -10.55
N TYR A 13 -8.26 -4.42 -11.66
CA TYR A 13 -7.65 -3.52 -12.66
C TYR A 13 -8.59 -2.40 -13.08
N TYR A 14 -8.18 -1.18 -12.77
CA TYR A 14 -8.95 0.05 -12.93
C TYR A 14 -8.27 0.99 -13.90
N THR A 15 -9.05 1.71 -14.70
CA THR A 15 -8.55 2.77 -15.56
C THR A 15 -9.35 4.05 -15.41
N PHE A 16 -8.70 5.19 -15.59
CA PHE A 16 -9.37 6.48 -15.69
C PHE A 16 -8.60 7.44 -16.60
N THR A 17 -9.32 8.33 -17.24
CA THR A 17 -8.75 9.32 -18.16
C THR A 17 -8.95 10.71 -17.57
N THR A 18 -7.84 11.48 -17.50
CA THR A 18 -7.87 12.87 -17.06
C THR A 18 -8.55 13.78 -18.09
N ILE A 19 -8.89 15.02 -17.72
CA ILE A 19 -9.41 16.02 -18.70
C ILE A 19 -8.40 16.23 -19.86
N GLY A 20 -7.09 16.15 -19.56
CA GLY A 20 -6.04 16.28 -20.57
C GLY A 20 -5.84 15.05 -21.46
N GLY A 21 -6.69 14.02 -21.35
CA GLY A 21 -6.63 12.82 -22.19
C GLY A 21 -5.59 11.78 -21.75
N THR A 22 -4.88 12.00 -20.64
CA THR A 22 -3.94 11.00 -20.10
C THR A 22 -4.70 9.85 -19.43
N GLU A 23 -4.48 8.62 -19.90
CA GLU A 23 -5.04 7.38 -19.36
C GLU A 23 -4.11 6.78 -18.28
N TYR A 24 -4.66 6.61 -17.09
CA TYR A 24 -4.00 5.99 -15.94
C TYR A 24 -4.53 4.58 -15.73
N HIS A 25 -3.63 3.69 -15.33
CA HIS A 25 -3.92 2.31 -14.97
C HIS A 25 -3.54 2.09 -13.51
N CYS A 26 -4.48 1.57 -12.73
CA CYS A 26 -4.32 1.23 -11.32
C CYS A 26 -4.65 -0.25 -11.18
N TYR A 27 -3.71 -1.06 -10.68
CA TYR A 27 -3.94 -2.49 -10.56
C TYR A 27 -3.37 -3.08 -9.29
N PHE A 28 -4.00 -4.16 -8.85
CA PHE A 28 -3.57 -4.92 -7.69
C PHE A 28 -3.08 -6.30 -8.11
N TYR A 29 -2.17 -6.86 -7.33
CA TYR A 29 -1.60 -8.18 -7.56
C TYR A 29 -1.37 -8.87 -6.23
N THR A 30 -1.30 -10.21 -6.23
CA THR A 30 -0.96 -10.97 -5.02
C THR A 30 0.45 -10.60 -4.56
N SER A 31 0.62 -10.35 -3.28
CA SER A 31 1.93 -10.07 -2.66
C SER A 31 2.17 -10.98 -1.46
N GLU A 32 1.82 -12.26 -1.61
CA GLU A 32 1.87 -13.26 -0.55
C GLU A 32 3.32 -13.45 -0.05
N GLU A 33 4.29 -13.32 -0.96
CA GLU A 33 5.71 -13.49 -0.70
C GLU A 33 6.28 -12.49 0.31
N ILE A 34 5.68 -11.31 0.44
CA ILE A 34 6.13 -10.28 1.39
C ILE A 34 5.79 -10.69 2.82
N PHE A 35 4.70 -11.43 3.01
CA PHE A 35 4.20 -11.88 4.30
C PHE A 35 4.31 -13.42 4.42
N SER A 36 5.31 -14.04 3.78
CA SER A 36 5.47 -15.51 3.77
C SER A 36 5.56 -16.11 5.18
N ASP A 37 6.17 -15.39 6.10
CA ASP A 37 6.34 -15.78 7.51
C ASP A 37 5.05 -15.62 8.33
N TYR A 38 3.99 -15.07 7.73
CA TYR A 38 2.67 -14.85 8.32
C TYR A 38 1.57 -15.47 7.43
N PRO A 39 1.43 -16.82 7.40
CA PRO A 39 0.52 -17.51 6.48
C PRO A 39 -0.97 -17.14 6.64
N SER A 40 -1.38 -16.70 7.83
CA SER A 40 -2.74 -16.20 8.10
C SER A 40 -3.03 -14.87 7.38
N LEU A 41 -1.98 -14.09 7.10
CA LEU A 41 -2.05 -12.75 6.51
C LEU A 41 -1.64 -12.73 5.03
N SER A 42 -0.74 -13.60 4.59
CA SER A 42 -0.13 -13.56 3.25
C SER A 42 -1.16 -13.49 2.11
N LYS A 43 -2.22 -14.30 2.20
CA LYS A 43 -3.33 -14.34 1.22
C LYS A 43 -4.29 -13.15 1.29
N LYS A 44 -4.08 -12.23 2.24
CA LYS A 44 -4.93 -11.07 2.53
C LYS A 44 -4.20 -9.75 2.31
N VAL A 45 -2.99 -9.80 1.74
CA VAL A 45 -2.25 -8.62 1.33
C VAL A 45 -2.09 -8.59 -0.19
N PHE A 46 -2.25 -7.40 -0.76
CA PHE A 46 -2.15 -7.17 -2.19
C PHE A 46 -1.13 -6.06 -2.46
N GLY A 47 -0.31 -6.23 -3.48
CA GLY A 47 0.49 -5.16 -4.03
C GLY A 47 -0.37 -4.19 -4.83
N PHE A 48 -0.02 -2.90 -4.83
CA PHE A 48 -0.67 -1.88 -5.67
C PHE A 48 0.33 -1.21 -6.61
N ASN A 49 -0.06 -1.04 -7.86
CA ASN A 49 0.69 -0.28 -8.86
C ASN A 49 -0.19 0.75 -9.56
N ILE A 50 0.44 1.87 -9.92
CA ILE A 50 -0.13 2.92 -10.77
C ILE A 50 0.84 3.27 -11.89
N GLY A 51 0.33 3.28 -13.12
CA GLY A 51 1.09 3.59 -14.32
C GLY A 51 0.28 4.38 -15.34
N LEU A 52 0.96 4.79 -16.40
CA LEU A 52 0.36 5.37 -17.59
C LEU A 52 0.25 4.28 -18.67
N LYS A 53 -0.76 4.36 -19.53
CA LYS A 53 -0.89 3.45 -20.68
C LYS A 53 0.30 3.52 -21.62
N ASP A 54 0.70 4.76 -21.89
CA ASP A 54 1.73 5.14 -22.83
C ASP A 54 2.75 6.05 -22.13
N ASN A 55 3.94 6.15 -22.71
CA ASN A 55 4.98 7.11 -22.30
C ASN A 55 4.63 8.53 -22.78
N VAL A 56 3.47 9.04 -22.36
CA VAL A 56 3.01 10.38 -22.72
C VAL A 56 3.75 11.42 -21.90
N SER A 57 4.18 12.52 -22.54
CA SER A 57 4.65 13.70 -21.82
C SER A 57 3.53 14.25 -20.95
N LEU A 58 3.61 14.03 -19.64
CA LEU A 58 2.66 14.59 -18.69
C LEU A 58 2.65 16.12 -18.79
N GLN A 59 1.47 16.70 -18.97
CA GLN A 59 1.33 18.14 -18.77
C GLN A 59 1.73 18.47 -17.33
N LYS A 60 2.68 19.38 -17.19
CA LYS A 60 3.15 19.85 -15.87
C LYS A 60 2.02 20.65 -15.22
N GLY A 61 1.43 20.09 -14.16
CA GLY A 61 0.34 20.72 -13.42
C GLY A 61 -0.07 19.89 -12.21
N LEU A 62 -0.65 20.54 -11.20
CA LEU A 62 -1.12 19.89 -9.99
C LEU A 62 -2.56 19.40 -10.17
N ASP A 63 -2.77 18.36 -10.96
CA ASP A 63 -4.11 17.75 -11.08
C ASP A 63 -4.44 16.92 -9.82
N LYS A 64 -5.09 17.61 -8.88
CA LYS A 64 -5.56 17.06 -7.61
C LYS A 64 -6.58 15.92 -7.77
N ARG A 65 -7.27 15.84 -8.90
CA ARG A 65 -8.28 14.79 -9.13
C ARG A 65 -7.64 13.43 -9.34
N ILE A 66 -6.40 13.36 -9.85
CA ILE A 66 -5.63 12.11 -9.94
C ILE A 66 -5.51 11.49 -8.54
N ALA A 67 -5.02 12.26 -7.58
CA ALA A 67 -4.86 11.82 -6.19
C ALA A 67 -6.17 11.37 -5.57
N ALA A 68 -7.24 12.16 -5.73
CA ALA A 68 -8.57 11.80 -5.24
C ALA A 68 -9.10 10.49 -5.86
N THR A 69 -8.81 10.25 -7.14
CA THR A 69 -9.25 9.04 -7.86
C THR A 69 -8.49 7.81 -7.36
N VAL A 70 -7.17 7.90 -7.24
CA VAL A 70 -6.31 6.80 -6.78
C VAL A 70 -6.66 6.40 -5.35
N VAL A 71 -6.85 7.37 -4.45
CA VAL A 71 -7.25 7.08 -3.07
C VAL A 71 -8.65 6.47 -3.02
N THR A 72 -9.59 6.94 -3.84
CA THR A 72 -10.94 6.32 -3.94
C THR A 72 -10.86 4.86 -4.40
N ILE A 73 -10.05 4.55 -5.42
CA ILE A 73 -9.86 3.17 -5.90
C ILE A 73 -9.27 2.29 -4.79
N LEU A 74 -8.23 2.75 -4.11
CA LEU A 74 -7.58 2.02 -3.01
C LEU A 74 -8.54 1.74 -1.86
N LYS A 75 -9.32 2.74 -1.45
CA LYS A 75 -10.34 2.58 -0.41
C LYS A 75 -11.37 1.53 -0.80
N ASN A 76 -11.96 1.67 -1.98
CA ASN A 76 -12.99 0.75 -2.44
C ASN A 76 -12.46 -0.70 -2.54
N PHE A 77 -11.23 -0.87 -3.02
CA PHE A 77 -10.59 -2.19 -3.08
C PHE A 77 -10.40 -2.80 -1.67
N ILE A 78 -9.85 -2.01 -0.73
CA ILE A 78 -9.62 -2.44 0.64
C ILE A 78 -10.96 -2.80 1.33
N ASP A 79 -11.99 -1.98 1.15
CA ASP A 79 -13.30 -2.15 1.79
C ASP A 79 -14.04 -3.38 1.25
N GLU A 80 -14.04 -3.61 -0.07
CA GLU A 80 -14.70 -4.75 -0.69
C GLU A 80 -14.07 -6.08 -0.26
N LYS A 81 -12.73 -6.12 -0.18
CA LYS A 81 -11.99 -7.35 0.08
C LYS A 81 -11.70 -7.59 1.56
N LYS A 82 -11.87 -6.57 2.42
CA LYS A 82 -11.42 -6.56 3.83
C LYS A 82 -9.96 -6.99 3.99
N ASN A 83 -9.11 -6.49 3.11
CA ASN A 83 -7.70 -6.87 2.97
C ASN A 83 -6.76 -5.70 3.26
N ALA A 84 -5.46 -5.96 3.26
CA ALA A 84 -4.42 -4.94 3.30
C ALA A 84 -3.80 -4.74 1.92
N VAL A 85 -3.27 -3.55 1.67
CA VAL A 85 -2.57 -3.22 0.42
C VAL A 85 -1.20 -2.67 0.74
N ILE A 86 -0.17 -3.23 0.10
CA ILE A 86 1.19 -2.70 0.17
C ILE A 86 1.54 -1.95 -1.11
N TYR A 87 2.02 -0.73 -0.95
CA TYR A 87 2.57 0.08 -2.03
C TYR A 87 4.09 0.15 -1.91
N ILE A 88 4.80 -0.34 -2.91
CA ILE A 88 6.25 -0.29 -2.99
C ILE A 88 6.65 0.77 -4.01
N CYS A 89 7.51 1.70 -3.59
CA CYS A 89 8.09 2.65 -4.52
C CYS A 89 9.21 1.96 -5.29
N ASP A 90 8.97 1.65 -6.56
CA ASP A 90 10.02 1.29 -7.52
C ASP A 90 11.18 2.29 -7.40
N ASN A 91 12.42 1.85 -7.54
CA ASN A 91 13.65 2.65 -7.44
C ASN A 91 14.50 2.59 -8.73
N SER A 92 14.03 1.92 -9.77
CA SER A 92 14.73 1.72 -11.05
C SER A 92 15.14 3.02 -11.76
N ASP A 93 14.40 4.12 -11.54
CA ASP A 93 14.66 5.44 -12.11
C ASP A 93 15.21 6.47 -11.09
N GLY A 94 15.51 6.06 -9.85
CA GLY A 94 15.98 6.93 -8.76
C GLY A 94 14.95 7.93 -8.21
N ARG A 95 13.65 7.73 -8.49
CA ARG A 95 12.55 8.62 -8.04
C ARG A 95 11.70 8.03 -6.92
N GLU A 96 12.17 6.99 -6.24
CA GLU A 96 11.44 6.31 -5.16
C GLU A 96 11.03 7.27 -4.04
N LYS A 97 11.91 8.21 -3.64
CA LYS A 97 11.58 9.23 -2.62
C LYS A 97 10.46 10.15 -3.07
N ALA A 98 10.47 10.57 -4.33
CA ALA A 98 9.43 11.44 -4.88
C ALA A 98 8.08 10.71 -4.95
N ARG A 99 8.07 9.43 -5.34
CA ARG A 99 6.88 8.56 -5.31
C ARG A 99 6.35 8.40 -3.88
N TYR A 100 7.24 8.11 -2.93
CA TYR A 100 6.90 7.91 -1.52
C TYR A 100 6.24 9.15 -0.90
N HIS A 101 6.84 10.34 -1.10
CA HIS A 101 6.27 11.60 -0.61
C HIS A 101 4.94 11.95 -1.30
N LYS A 102 4.84 11.73 -2.61
CA LYS A 102 3.62 11.98 -3.38
C LYS A 102 2.47 11.09 -2.91
N PHE A 103 2.71 9.79 -2.77
CA PHE A 103 1.71 8.84 -2.31
C PHE A 103 1.27 9.12 -0.87
N SER A 104 2.22 9.39 0.04
CA SER A 104 1.93 9.81 1.42
C SER A 104 1.12 11.10 1.48
N HIS A 105 1.39 12.06 0.58
CA HIS A 105 0.62 13.29 0.48
C HIS A 105 -0.79 13.03 -0.02
N TRP A 106 -0.97 12.18 -1.04
CA TRP A 106 -2.29 11.82 -1.55
C TRP A 106 -3.16 11.19 -0.46
N PHE A 107 -2.65 10.21 0.26
CA PHE A 107 -3.38 9.59 1.37
C PHE A 107 -3.73 10.60 2.46
N ARG A 108 -2.77 11.40 2.92
CA ARG A 108 -3.04 12.44 3.93
C ARG A 108 -4.13 13.43 3.51
N GLN A 109 -4.27 13.73 2.23
CA GLN A 109 -5.21 14.75 1.74
C GLN A 109 -6.60 14.20 1.40
N TYR A 110 -6.70 12.95 0.93
CA TYR A 110 -7.94 12.42 0.34
C TYR A 110 -8.49 11.18 1.06
N ASN A 111 -7.74 10.59 1.99
CA ASN A 111 -8.29 9.61 2.90
C ASN A 111 -9.23 10.30 3.90
N ASP A 112 -10.34 9.66 4.23
CA ASP A 112 -11.34 10.16 5.19
C ASP A 112 -11.08 9.65 6.62
N GLY A 113 -9.94 9.01 6.83
CA GLY A 113 -9.56 8.40 8.11
C GLY A 113 -10.04 6.96 8.28
N SER A 114 -10.69 6.36 7.28
CA SER A 114 -11.05 4.93 7.33
C SER A 114 -9.85 4.00 7.14
N ILE A 115 -8.83 4.46 6.38
CA ILE A 115 -7.61 3.69 6.11
C ILE A 115 -6.45 4.21 6.97
N ILE A 116 -5.74 3.29 7.63
CA ILE A 116 -4.46 3.54 8.29
C ILE A 116 -3.35 3.36 7.25
N GLN A 117 -2.41 4.30 7.23
CA GLN A 117 -1.20 4.22 6.41
C GLN A 117 0.03 4.08 7.31
N LEU A 118 0.60 2.88 7.36
CA LEU A 118 1.90 2.64 7.96
C LEU A 118 2.96 2.84 6.88
N LYS A 119 4.06 3.51 7.21
CA LYS A 119 5.12 3.78 6.25
C LYS A 119 6.41 3.10 6.72
N GLY A 120 7.13 2.49 5.80
CA GLY A 120 8.26 1.63 6.11
C GLY A 120 9.39 1.75 5.13
N VAL A 121 10.56 1.31 5.59
CA VAL A 121 11.78 1.21 4.78
C VAL A 121 12.41 -0.15 5.04
N VAL A 122 12.48 -0.98 4.01
CA VAL A 122 13.19 -2.27 4.09
C VAL A 122 14.61 -2.07 3.55
N ARG A 123 15.62 -2.56 4.26
CA ARG A 123 17.01 -2.57 3.81
C ARG A 123 17.31 -3.92 3.16
N ALA A 124 17.51 -3.94 1.85
CA ALA A 124 17.82 -5.16 1.10
C ALA A 124 19.06 -4.92 0.22
N GLY A 125 20.14 -5.67 0.46
CA GLY A 125 21.34 -5.63 -0.40
C GLY A 125 21.95 -4.24 -0.59
N GLY A 126 21.99 -3.41 0.47
CA GLY A 126 22.50 -2.03 0.40
C GLY A 126 21.52 -1.00 -0.19
N THR A 127 20.31 -1.42 -0.54
CA THR A 127 19.26 -0.57 -1.10
C THR A 127 18.13 -0.38 -0.09
N ASN A 128 17.57 0.83 -0.04
CA ASN A 128 16.39 1.15 0.75
C ASN A 128 15.13 1.01 -0.11
N ILE A 129 14.23 0.12 0.27
CA ILE A 129 12.93 -0.08 -0.38
C ILE A 129 11.88 0.70 0.41
N LEU A 130 11.48 1.86 -0.13
CA LEU A 130 10.43 2.69 0.45
C LEU A 130 9.06 2.10 0.15
N ASN A 131 8.25 1.90 1.18
CA ASN A 131 6.95 1.28 1.03
C ASN A 131 5.93 1.81 2.06
N ALA A 132 4.66 1.49 1.83
CA ALA A 132 3.59 1.79 2.78
C ALA A 132 2.55 0.67 2.79
N LEU A 133 2.14 0.24 3.98
CA LEU A 133 1.00 -0.64 4.19
C LEU A 133 -0.26 0.20 4.42
N LEU A 134 -1.34 -0.17 3.74
CA LEU A 134 -2.66 0.43 3.84
C LEU A 134 -3.64 -0.61 4.35
N ILE A 135 -4.39 -0.26 5.39
CA ILE A 135 -5.35 -1.18 6.00
C ILE A 135 -6.57 -0.43 6.55
N HIS A 136 -7.76 -0.98 6.37
CA HIS A 136 -8.96 -0.41 6.98
C HIS A 136 -8.88 -0.52 8.51
N LYS A 137 -9.28 0.55 9.22
CA LYS A 137 -9.26 0.60 10.69
C LYS A 137 -10.19 -0.44 11.36
N GLU A 138 -11.14 -0.97 10.60
CA GLU A 138 -12.07 -2.03 11.06
C GLU A 138 -11.72 -3.40 10.47
N ASN A 139 -10.52 -3.56 9.90
CA ASN A 139 -10.04 -4.87 9.49
C ASN A 139 -9.85 -5.76 10.73
N LYS A 140 -10.43 -6.96 10.73
CA LYS A 140 -10.33 -7.90 11.86
C LYS A 140 -8.90 -8.37 12.14
N TYR A 141 -7.98 -8.22 11.20
CA TYR A 141 -6.56 -8.53 11.32
C TYR A 141 -5.69 -7.29 11.48
N LEU A 142 -6.28 -6.13 11.85
CA LEU A 142 -5.56 -4.86 11.91
C LEU A 142 -4.27 -4.94 12.72
N ASN A 143 -4.37 -5.46 13.94
CA ASN A 143 -3.21 -5.55 14.85
C ASN A 143 -2.16 -6.52 14.30
N ASP A 144 -2.57 -7.71 13.85
CA ASP A 144 -1.68 -8.70 13.25
C ASP A 144 -0.91 -8.12 12.04
N PHE A 145 -1.57 -7.32 11.20
CA PHE A 145 -0.94 -6.65 10.07
C PHE A 145 0.03 -5.56 10.49
N ILE A 146 -0.30 -4.78 11.53
CA ILE A 146 0.61 -3.76 12.08
C ILE A 146 1.88 -4.44 12.59
N GLU A 147 1.74 -5.43 13.47
CA GLU A 147 2.85 -6.14 14.08
C GLU A 147 3.75 -6.80 13.02
N ALA A 148 3.15 -7.59 12.12
CA ALA A 148 3.89 -8.24 11.05
C ALA A 148 4.65 -7.23 10.18
N TYR A 149 4.02 -6.09 9.86
CA TYR A 149 4.64 -5.06 9.05
C TYR A 149 5.79 -4.34 9.75
N GLU A 150 5.65 -4.02 11.03
CA GLU A 150 6.71 -3.38 11.81
C GLU A 150 7.92 -4.32 11.97
N ILE A 151 7.69 -5.62 12.13
CA ILE A 151 8.77 -6.63 12.10
C ILE A 151 9.43 -6.69 10.71
N LEU A 152 8.64 -6.82 9.64
CA LEU A 152 9.16 -6.93 8.26
C LEU A 152 9.94 -5.69 7.83
N THR A 153 9.60 -4.52 8.35
CA THR A 153 10.31 -3.26 8.09
C THR A 153 11.48 -3.01 9.03
N GLY A 154 11.73 -3.94 9.97
CA GLY A 154 12.83 -3.85 10.94
C GLY A 154 12.64 -2.73 11.96
N ALA A 155 11.41 -2.27 12.18
CA ALA A 155 11.07 -1.39 13.29
C ALA A 155 11.14 -2.14 14.64
N TYR A 156 10.84 -3.44 14.61
CA TYR A 156 11.09 -4.39 15.70
C TYR A 156 11.78 -5.65 15.16
N THR A 157 12.53 -6.34 16.02
CA THR A 157 12.96 -7.72 15.76
C THR A 157 11.84 -8.66 16.15
N LYS A 158 11.52 -9.65 15.30
CA LYS A 158 10.66 -10.76 15.70
C LYS A 158 11.33 -11.43 16.92
N PRO A 159 10.63 -11.60 18.06
CA PRO A 159 11.18 -12.39 19.14
C PRO A 159 11.38 -13.82 18.63
N ASP A 160 12.46 -14.48 19.04
CA ASP A 160 12.66 -15.87 18.64
C ASP A 160 11.59 -16.78 19.28
N ASP A 161 11.42 -18.00 18.73
CA ASP A 161 10.34 -18.88 19.16
C ASP A 161 10.46 -19.25 20.66
N ASP A 162 11.68 -19.28 21.20
CA ASP A 162 11.95 -19.52 22.61
C ASP A 162 11.56 -18.31 23.47
N GLU A 163 11.88 -17.10 23.03
CA GLU A 163 11.48 -15.83 23.64
C GLU A 163 9.96 -15.65 23.62
N LEU A 164 9.29 -16.00 22.51
CA LEU A 164 7.82 -16.02 22.42
C LEU A 164 7.21 -17.02 23.40
N GLN A 165 7.76 -18.24 23.50
CA GLN A 165 7.30 -19.23 24.48
C GLN A 165 7.54 -18.75 25.91
N ASN A 166 8.65 -18.08 26.19
CA ASN A 166 8.92 -17.55 27.52
C ASN A 166 7.97 -16.41 27.90
N ILE A 167 7.67 -15.49 26.96
CA ILE A 167 6.70 -14.40 27.18
C ILE A 167 5.29 -14.97 27.41
N LEU A 168 4.87 -15.96 26.63
CA LEU A 168 3.54 -16.56 26.75
C LEU A 168 3.35 -17.41 28.02
N ASN A 169 4.46 -17.86 28.62
CA ASN A 169 4.46 -18.69 29.83
C ASN A 169 4.95 -17.92 31.07
N ASP A 170 5.13 -16.60 30.99
CA ASP A 170 5.47 -15.75 32.14
C ASP A 170 4.22 -15.57 33.02
N PRO A 171 4.24 -16.04 34.28
CA PRO A 171 3.10 -15.95 35.19
C PRO A 171 2.81 -14.53 35.71
N GLU A 172 3.63 -13.52 35.38
CA GLU A 172 3.38 -12.11 35.71
C GLU A 172 2.55 -11.34 34.65
N TRP A 173 2.10 -12.02 33.58
CA TRP A 173 1.10 -11.54 32.61
C TRP A 173 -0.18 -12.40 32.62
#